data_AF-A0A9D8BGB3-F1
#
_entry.id   AF-A0A9D8BGB3-F1
#
_cell.length_a   1.000
_cell.length_b   1.000
_cell.length_c   1.000
_cell.angle_alpha   90.00
_cell.angle_beta   90.00
_cell.angle_gamma   90.00
#
_symmetry.space_group_name_H-M   'P 1'
#
loop_
_entity.id
_entity.type
_entity.pdbx_description
1 polymer ?
#
loop_
_entity_poly.entity_id
_entity_poly.type
_entity_poly.pdbx_seq_one_letter_code
_entity_poly.pdbx_strand_id
1 'polypeptide(L)'
;MKSPILLSLLLASILLSCESKAGTGALVGGGLGVGAGALIGGGQGALIGGAVGVVSGAIVGHILDEEDRANVNSTSPNTSKKLDRGERLSVNDIIALHEAGISDQKIIALIDKTDSHYTLSTSDIHRLENAGVSDKVINYMMEH
;
A
#
# COMPACT_ATOMS: atom_id res chain seq x y z
N MET A 1 -34.54 -52.57 -10.88
CA MET A 1 -34.95 -51.24 -10.39
C MET A 1 -33.80 -50.69 -9.56
N LYS A 2 -32.97 -49.82 -10.15
CA LYS A 2 -31.69 -49.38 -9.58
C LYS A 2 -31.61 -47.84 -9.71
N SER A 3 -31.44 -47.20 -8.57
CA SER A 3 -31.53 -45.77 -8.19
C SER A 3 -31.30 -44.69 -9.27
N PRO A 4 -32.26 -43.74 -9.47
CA PRO A 4 -32.01 -42.46 -10.13
C PRO A 4 -31.36 -41.40 -9.21
N ILE A 5 -31.14 -41.74 -7.92
CA ILE A 5 -30.63 -40.81 -6.89
C ILE A 5 -29.12 -40.53 -7.05
N LEU A 6 -28.35 -41.45 -7.65
CA LEU A 6 -26.92 -41.25 -7.89
C LEU A 6 -26.61 -40.28 -9.05
N LEU A 7 -27.57 -40.04 -9.96
CA LEU A 7 -27.33 -39.17 -11.12
C LEU A 7 -27.56 -37.68 -10.80
N SER A 8 -28.34 -37.37 -9.77
CA SER A 8 -28.58 -35.97 -9.37
C SER A 8 -27.46 -35.38 -8.52
N LEU A 9 -26.62 -36.21 -7.89
CA LEU A 9 -25.53 -35.73 -7.02
C LEU A 9 -24.25 -35.38 -7.80
N LEU A 10 -24.12 -35.81 -9.06
CA LEU A 10 -22.92 -35.56 -9.88
C LEU A 10 -23.03 -34.27 -10.72
N LEU A 11 -24.24 -33.70 -10.86
CA LEU A 11 -24.48 -32.54 -11.73
C LEU A 11 -24.47 -31.18 -11.00
N ALA A 12 -24.41 -31.19 -9.66
CA ALA A 12 -24.32 -29.96 -8.85
C ALA A 12 -22.88 -29.44 -8.66
N SER A 13 -21.88 -30.24 -9.03
CA SER A 13 -20.46 -29.93 -8.74
C SER A 13 -19.76 -29.08 -9.82
N ILE A 14 -20.44 -28.71 -10.91
CA ILE A 14 -19.81 -28.12 -12.09
C ILE A 14 -20.10 -26.62 -12.25
N LEU A 15 -21.02 -26.04 -11.47
CA LEU A 15 -21.37 -24.61 -11.58
C LEU A 15 -20.68 -23.67 -10.57
N LEU A 16 -19.72 -24.17 -9.78
CA LEU A 16 -19.00 -23.35 -8.77
C LEU A 16 -17.47 -23.23 -8.99
N SER A 17 -16.98 -23.47 -10.22
CA SER A 17 -15.53 -23.44 -10.51
C SER A 17 -15.07 -22.34 -11.46
N CYS A 18 -15.87 -21.30 -11.68
CA CYS A 18 -15.41 -20.08 -12.35
C CYS A 18 -15.97 -18.84 -11.62
N GLU A 19 -15.52 -18.62 -10.39
CA GLU A 19 -15.77 -17.36 -9.69
C GLU A 19 -14.48 -16.92 -9.02
N SER A 20 -13.89 -15.87 -9.58
CA SER A 20 -12.91 -15.04 -8.89
C SER A 20 -13.47 -14.71 -7.50
N LYS A 21 -12.80 -15.19 -6.44
CA LYS A 21 -13.15 -15.00 -5.02
C LYS A 21 -12.97 -13.53 -4.58
N ALA A 22 -13.67 -12.62 -5.24
CA ALA A 22 -13.76 -11.20 -4.91
C ALA A 22 -15.20 -10.65 -4.99
N GLY A 23 -16.18 -11.42 -5.50
CA GLY A 23 -17.51 -10.88 -5.82
C GLY A 23 -18.63 -11.12 -4.81
N THR A 24 -18.60 -12.20 -4.03
CA THR A 24 -19.83 -12.68 -3.35
C THR A 24 -19.93 -12.30 -1.87
N GLY A 25 -18.85 -11.80 -1.25
CA GLY A 25 -18.84 -11.41 0.16
C GLY A 25 -19.59 -10.11 0.49
N ALA A 26 -19.79 -9.22 -0.49
CA ALA A 26 -20.35 -7.89 -0.26
C ALA A 26 -21.87 -7.80 -0.41
N LEU A 27 -22.50 -8.72 -1.15
CA LEU A 27 -23.90 -8.56 -1.55
C LEU A 27 -24.91 -9.18 -0.57
N VAL A 28 -24.48 -10.14 0.28
CA VAL A 28 -25.39 -10.84 1.20
C VAL A 28 -25.30 -10.34 2.66
N GLY A 29 -24.27 -9.56 3.00
CA GLY A 29 -23.97 -9.14 4.38
C GLY A 29 -24.34 -7.69 4.75
N GLY A 30 -25.32 -7.08 4.07
CA GLY A 30 -25.70 -5.66 4.26
C GLY A 30 -26.54 -5.36 5.50
N GLY A 31 -26.29 -6.01 6.64
CA GLY A 31 -26.97 -5.73 7.89
C GLY A 31 -26.07 -6.09 9.06
N LEU A 32 -25.84 -5.14 9.96
CA LEU A 32 -24.92 -5.19 11.12
C LEU A 32 -23.48 -4.79 10.77
N GLY A 33 -23.29 -3.49 10.53
CA GLY A 33 -21.98 -2.89 10.70
C GLY A 33 -21.50 -3.05 12.14
N VAL A 34 -20.33 -3.67 12.33
CA VAL A 34 -19.25 -3.29 13.24
C VAL A 34 -18.11 -4.31 13.05
N GLY A 35 -16.91 -3.84 12.68
CA GLY A 35 -15.69 -4.65 12.75
C GLY A 35 -15.17 -5.19 11.41
N ALA A 36 -14.88 -4.32 10.45
CA ALA A 36 -14.06 -4.70 9.31
C ALA A 36 -13.24 -3.51 8.79
N GLY A 37 -12.26 -3.06 9.59
CA GLY A 37 -11.14 -2.23 9.11
C GLY A 37 -10.26 -2.93 8.06
N ALA A 38 -10.77 -3.99 7.41
CA ALA A 38 -10.13 -4.75 6.35
C ALA A 38 -10.87 -4.66 5.01
N LEU A 39 -12.01 -3.95 4.94
CA LEU A 39 -12.84 -3.90 3.72
C LEU A 39 -12.86 -2.54 3.02
N ILE A 40 -12.19 -1.52 3.58
CA ILE A 40 -12.04 -0.21 2.94
C ILE A 40 -10.56 -0.02 2.59
N GLY A 41 -10.10 -0.83 1.64
CA GLY A 41 -8.85 -0.61 0.94
C GLY A 41 -9.08 -1.06 -0.48
N GLY A 42 -9.40 -0.12 -1.37
CA GLY A 42 -9.66 -0.33 -2.80
C GLY A 42 -8.43 -0.75 -3.60
N GLY A 43 -7.54 -1.54 -3.01
CA GLY A 43 -6.30 -2.01 -3.61
C GLY A 43 -6.05 -3.46 -3.22
N GLN A 44 -5.59 -4.22 -4.19
CA GLN A 44 -5.30 -5.66 -4.21
C GLN A 44 -4.36 -6.20 -3.10
N GLY A 45 -4.01 -5.39 -2.08
CA GLY A 45 -3.04 -5.69 -1.02
C GLY A 45 -3.62 -6.07 0.34
N ALA A 46 -4.93 -5.95 0.58
CA ALA A 46 -5.51 -6.21 1.92
C ALA A 46 -5.59 -7.69 2.32
N LEU A 47 -5.49 -8.63 1.37
CA LEU A 47 -5.79 -10.05 1.63
C LEU A 47 -4.55 -10.97 1.72
N ILE A 48 -3.35 -10.49 1.38
CA ILE A 48 -2.11 -11.28 1.43
C ILE A 48 -1.23 -10.79 2.59
N GLY A 49 -1.74 -10.83 3.82
CA GLY A 49 -1.01 -10.25 4.96
C GLY A 49 -1.35 -10.78 6.34
N GLY A 50 -2.07 -11.90 6.44
CA GLY A 50 -2.39 -12.52 7.72
C GLY A 50 -1.12 -12.87 8.50
N ALA A 51 -0.92 -12.16 9.62
CA ALA A 51 0.07 -12.35 10.68
C ALA A 51 1.40 -11.56 10.64
N VAL A 52 1.93 -11.13 9.48
CA VAL A 52 3.25 -10.44 9.45
C VAL A 52 3.27 -9.15 8.60
N GLY A 53 2.33 -8.96 7.67
CA GLY A 53 2.38 -7.85 6.69
C GLY A 53 1.49 -6.64 6.99
N VAL A 54 0.62 -6.69 8.01
CA VAL A 54 -0.33 -5.60 8.29
C VAL A 54 0.27 -4.39 8.98
N VAL A 55 1.45 -4.52 9.61
CA VAL A 55 2.02 -3.45 10.43
C VAL A 55 2.60 -2.33 9.58
N SER A 56 3.24 -2.61 8.44
CA SER A 56 3.84 -1.57 7.61
C SER A 56 2.80 -0.80 6.80
N GLY A 57 1.91 -1.52 6.08
CA GLY A 57 0.95 -0.90 5.17
C GLY A 57 -0.13 -0.07 5.86
N ALA A 58 -0.63 -0.53 7.02
CA ALA A 58 -1.64 0.21 7.79
C ALA A 58 -1.09 1.51 8.38
N ILE A 59 0.20 1.52 8.72
CA ILE A 59 0.82 2.70 9.32
C ILE A 59 1.16 3.73 8.22
N VAL A 60 1.70 3.30 7.09
CA VAL A 60 1.87 4.21 5.93
C VAL A 60 0.53 4.78 5.46
N GLY A 61 -0.56 4.00 5.54
CA GLY A 61 -1.91 4.47 5.22
C GLY A 61 -2.47 5.56 6.15
N HIS A 62 -1.87 5.82 7.31
CA HIS A 62 -2.23 6.98 8.15
C HIS A 62 -1.46 8.25 7.76
N ILE A 63 -0.41 8.13 6.95
CA ILE A 63 0.44 9.25 6.50
C ILE A 63 0.03 9.66 5.09
N LEU A 64 -0.16 8.68 4.21
CA LEU A 64 -0.57 8.86 2.83
C LEU A 64 -2.03 8.50 2.64
N ASP A 65 -2.79 9.46 2.11
CA ASP A 65 -4.19 9.27 1.73
C ASP A 65 -4.28 8.52 0.39
N GLU A 66 -5.49 8.13 -0.02
CA GLU A 66 -5.68 7.38 -1.28
C GLU A 66 -5.17 8.15 -2.51
N GLU A 67 -5.38 9.47 -2.54
CA GLU A 67 -4.86 10.35 -3.59
C GLU A 67 -3.33 10.39 -3.60
N ASP A 68 -2.70 10.54 -2.43
CA ASP A 68 -1.25 10.51 -2.31
C ASP A 68 -0.67 9.18 -2.81
N ARG A 69 -1.29 8.06 -2.42
CA ARG A 69 -0.90 6.73 -2.88
C ARG A 69 -1.01 6.60 -4.39
N ALA A 70 -2.10 7.12 -4.98
CA ALA A 70 -2.29 7.12 -6.41
C ALA A 70 -1.22 7.98 -7.13
N ASN A 71 -0.88 9.14 -6.57
CA ASN A 71 0.14 10.03 -7.11
C ASN A 71 1.53 9.38 -7.03
N VAL A 72 1.92 8.85 -5.87
CA VAL A 72 3.20 8.15 -5.71
C VAL A 72 3.28 6.91 -6.59
N ASN A 73 2.21 6.13 -6.72
CA ASN A 73 2.19 4.96 -7.60
C ASN A 73 2.32 5.34 -9.08
N SER A 74 1.75 6.48 -9.49
CA SER A 74 1.84 6.97 -10.86
C SER A 74 3.22 7.56 -11.18
N THR A 75 3.84 8.26 -10.22
CA THR A 75 5.19 8.84 -10.35
C THR A 75 6.28 7.79 -10.19
N SER A 76 6.18 6.92 -9.19
CA SER A 76 7.15 5.85 -8.89
C SER A 76 6.47 4.61 -8.29
N PRO A 77 6.12 3.62 -9.13
CA PRO A 77 5.58 2.35 -8.67
C PRO A 77 6.52 1.60 -7.71
N ASN A 78 7.84 1.83 -7.85
CA ASN A 78 8.83 1.21 -6.98
C ASN A 78 8.82 1.83 -5.58
N THR A 79 8.68 3.15 -5.47
CA THR A 79 8.58 3.85 -4.19
C THR A 79 7.30 3.47 -3.46
N SER A 80 6.16 3.43 -4.17
CA SER A 80 4.88 2.93 -3.62
C SER A 80 5.02 1.52 -3.01
N LYS A 81 5.64 0.61 -3.75
CA LYS A 81 5.92 -0.75 -3.29
C LYS A 81 6.84 -0.82 -2.05
N LYS A 82 7.84 0.06 -1.95
CA LYS A 82 8.71 0.14 -0.77
C LYS A 82 7.93 0.60 0.47
N LEU A 83 7.08 1.60 0.30
CA LEU A 83 6.22 2.13 1.35
C LEU A 83 5.26 1.06 1.89
N ASP A 84 4.59 0.32 1.01
CA ASP A 84 3.70 -0.77 1.43
C ASP A 84 4.43 -1.87 2.24
N ARG A 85 5.69 -2.15 1.86
CA ARG A 85 6.55 -3.11 2.57
C ARG A 85 7.26 -2.53 3.79
N GLY A 86 7.14 -1.22 4.06
CA GLY A 86 7.86 -0.54 5.12
C GLY A 86 9.37 -0.58 4.94
N GLU A 87 9.85 -0.62 3.70
CA GLU A 87 11.27 -0.61 3.37
C GLU A 87 11.87 0.78 3.50
N ARG A 88 13.18 0.83 3.80
CA ARG A 88 13.96 2.07 3.82
C ARG A 88 13.90 2.76 2.46
N LEU A 89 13.69 4.07 2.49
CA LEU A 89 13.59 4.95 1.35
C LEU A 89 14.99 5.46 0.98
N SER A 90 15.31 5.49 -0.31
CA SER A 90 16.54 6.10 -0.82
C SER A 90 16.34 7.57 -1.14
N VAL A 91 17.43 8.31 -1.41
CA VAL A 91 17.37 9.70 -1.88
C VAL A 91 16.46 9.84 -3.12
N ASN A 92 16.49 8.87 -4.04
CA ASN A 92 15.62 8.87 -5.21
C ASN A 92 14.14 8.71 -4.86
N ASP A 93 13.84 7.95 -3.80
CA ASP A 93 12.47 7.78 -3.32
C ASP A 93 11.96 9.09 -2.70
N ILE A 94 12.81 9.85 -2.01
CA ILE A 94 12.44 11.17 -1.47
C ILE A 94 12.15 12.18 -2.59
N ILE A 95 12.98 12.17 -3.64
CA ILE A 95 12.73 12.97 -4.85
C ILE A 95 11.38 12.57 -5.48
N ALA A 96 11.14 11.27 -5.67
CA ALA A 96 9.88 10.79 -6.25
C ALA A 96 8.65 11.14 -5.40
N LEU A 97 8.78 11.12 -4.06
CA LEU A 97 7.71 11.56 -3.16
C LEU A 97 7.41 13.05 -3.33
N HIS A 98 8.44 13.89 -3.43
CA HIS A 98 8.26 15.31 -3.69
C HIS A 98 7.62 15.58 -5.06
N GLU A 99 8.10 14.91 -6.12
CA GLU A 99 7.54 15.00 -7.47
C GLU A 99 6.09 14.50 -7.54
N ALA A 100 5.71 13.54 -6.69
CA ALA A 100 4.34 13.08 -6.52
C ALA A 100 3.44 14.07 -5.74
N GLY A 101 3.98 15.23 -5.35
CA GLY A 101 3.24 16.27 -4.62
C GLY A 101 3.06 15.97 -3.14
N ILE A 102 3.81 15.01 -2.58
CA ILE A 102 3.69 14.67 -1.16
C ILE A 102 4.30 15.79 -0.32
N SER A 103 3.52 16.30 0.64
CA SER A 103 3.96 17.40 1.50
C SER A 103 5.20 17.04 2.34
N ASP A 104 6.02 18.04 2.66
CA ASP A 104 7.22 17.88 3.49
C ASP A 104 6.96 17.13 4.80
N GLN A 105 5.83 17.41 5.47
CA GLN A 105 5.48 16.76 6.73
C GLN A 105 5.22 15.26 6.55
N LYS A 106 4.53 14.88 5.47
CA LYS A 106 4.29 13.48 5.12
C LYS A 106 5.60 12.79 4.74
N ILE A 107 6.47 13.44 3.95
CA ILE A 107 7.79 12.90 3.60
C ILE A 107 8.64 12.64 4.86
N ILE A 108 8.72 13.62 5.77
CA ILE A 108 9.45 13.48 7.05
C ILE A 108 8.89 12.33 7.89
N ALA A 109 7.56 12.24 8.01
CA ALA A 109 6.91 11.16 8.74
C ALA A 109 7.21 9.78 8.11
N LEU A 110 7.33 9.69 6.79
CA LEU A 110 7.70 8.45 6.10
C LEU A 110 9.17 8.08 6.34
N ILE A 111 10.08 9.06 6.34
CA ILE A 111 11.50 8.83 6.66
C ILE A 111 11.63 8.23 8.06
N ASP A 112 10.98 8.84 9.05
CA ASP A 112 10.93 8.35 10.44
C ASP A 112 10.31 6.95 10.50
N LYS A 113 9.16 6.77 9.86
CA LYS A 113 8.40 5.52 9.96
C LYS A 113 9.11 4.32 9.34
N THR A 114 9.87 4.55 8.28
CA THR A 114 10.65 3.52 7.57
C THR A 114 12.04 3.33 8.15
N ASP A 115 12.40 4.05 9.22
CA ASP A 115 13.73 4.03 9.83
C ASP A 115 14.81 4.31 8.77
N SER A 116 14.55 5.29 7.89
CA SER A 116 15.46 5.63 6.81
C SER A 116 16.52 6.62 7.29
N HIS A 117 17.78 6.20 7.27
CA HIS A 117 18.93 7.02 7.65
C HIS A 117 19.82 7.26 6.43
N TYR A 118 20.41 8.45 6.35
CA TYR A 118 21.16 8.87 5.17
C TYR A 118 22.57 9.35 5.52
N THR A 119 23.53 8.99 4.66
CA THR A 119 24.85 9.62 4.62
C THR A 119 24.92 10.49 3.38
N LEU A 120 24.39 11.70 3.47
CA LEU A 120 24.26 12.59 2.31
C LEU A 120 25.61 13.16 1.87
N SER A 121 25.96 12.95 0.61
CA SER A 121 27.06 13.66 -0.04
C SER A 121 26.62 15.05 -0.51
N THR A 122 27.57 15.94 -0.81
CA THR A 122 27.27 17.24 -1.44
C THR A 122 26.49 17.08 -2.74
N SER A 123 26.80 16.04 -3.53
CA SER A 123 26.04 15.73 -4.74
C SER A 123 24.60 15.32 -4.45
N ASP A 124 24.31 14.64 -3.34
CA ASP A 124 22.95 14.25 -2.98
C ASP A 124 22.13 15.45 -2.54
N ILE A 125 22.73 16.35 -1.76
CA ILE A 125 22.09 17.61 -1.34
C ILE A 125 21.69 18.42 -2.57
N HIS A 126 22.62 18.64 -3.51
CA HIS A 126 22.30 19.34 -4.75
C HIS A 126 21.24 18.65 -5.60
N ARG A 127 21.18 17.31 -5.59
CA ARG A 127 20.13 16.58 -6.31
C ARG A 127 18.75 16.79 -5.68
N LEU A 128 18.68 16.81 -4.35
CA LEU A 128 17.45 17.12 -3.61
C LEU A 128 17.01 18.56 -3.87
N GLU A 129 17.92 19.52 -3.76
CA GLU A 129 17.67 20.95 -4.04
C GLU A 129 17.19 21.18 -5.48
N ASN A 130 17.88 20.60 -6.46
CA ASN A 130 17.53 20.74 -7.88
C ASN A 130 16.19 20.06 -8.22
N ALA A 131 15.80 19.03 -7.47
CA ALA A 131 14.50 18.40 -7.59
C ALA A 131 13.38 19.20 -6.90
N GLY A 132 13.70 20.29 -6.20
CA GLY A 132 12.73 21.13 -5.49
C GLY A 132 12.38 20.65 -4.08
N VAL A 133 13.05 19.61 -3.57
CA VAL A 133 12.86 19.13 -2.20
C VAL A 133 13.23 20.24 -1.23
N SER A 134 12.35 20.53 -0.27
CA SER A 134 12.54 21.65 0.64
C SER A 134 13.73 21.44 1.60
N ASP A 135 14.36 22.55 1.99
CA ASP A 135 15.42 22.56 3.02
C ASP A 135 14.97 21.88 4.32
N LYS A 136 13.68 21.94 4.64
CA LYS A 136 13.11 21.29 5.82
C LYS A 136 13.29 19.77 5.76
N VAL A 137 12.99 19.15 4.61
CA VAL A 137 13.17 17.70 4.42
C VAL A 137 14.65 17.35 4.35
N ILE A 138 15.44 18.15 3.61
CA ILE A 138 16.89 17.93 3.47
C ILE A 138 17.59 17.98 4.84
N ASN A 139 17.31 19.00 5.65
CA ASN A 139 17.87 19.13 6.99
C ASN A 139 17.46 17.95 7.88
N TYR A 140 16.20 17.50 7.81
CA TYR A 140 15.76 16.32 8.55
C TYR A 140 16.56 15.06 8.19
N MET A 141 16.83 14.85 6.88
CA MET A 141 17.64 13.73 6.39
C MET A 141 19.12 13.83 6.80
N MET A 142 19.62 15.02 7.16
CA MET A 142 21.00 15.21 7.63
C MET A 142 21.15 14.94 9.12
N GLU A 143 20.10 15.19 9.90
CA GLU A 143 20.11 15.08 11.36
C GLU A 143 19.85 13.64 11.86
N HIS A 144 19.21 12.80 11.04
CA HIS A 144 18.79 11.43 11.39
C HIS A 144 19.32 10.42 10.38
#